data_AF-A0A645FUV8-F1
#
_entry.id   AF-A0A645FUV8-F1
#
_cell.length_a   1.000
_cell.length_b   1.000
_cell.length_c   1.000
_cell.angle_alpha   90.00
_cell.angle_beta   90.00
_cell.angle_gamma   90.00
#
_symmetry.space_group_name_H-M   'P 1'
#
loop_
_entity.id
_entity.type
_entity.pdbx_description
1 polymer ?
#
loop_
_entity_poly.entity_id
_entity_poly.type
_entity_poly.pdbx_seq_one_letter_code
_entity_poly.pdbx_strand_id
1 'polypeptide(L)' 'MVGIGHIVDIYLIGDGEVIRTAVIFFYCSNEGVSMLENAGHLGLPIPQQLKDILEQLHDRSEKEDK' A
#
# COMPACT_ATOMS: atom_id res chain seq x y z
N MET A 1 -6.17 13.44 4.47
CA MET A 1 -6.56 12.60 3.31
C MET A 1 -7.68 11.62 3.68
N VAL A 2 -7.48 10.72 4.65
CA VAL A 2 -8.55 9.78 5.10
C VAL A 2 -9.84 10.48 5.55
N GLY A 3 -9.74 11.58 6.31
CA GLY A 3 -10.91 12.38 6.71
C GLY A 3 -11.67 13.01 5.54
N ILE A 4 -11.00 13.31 4.43
CA ILE A 4 -11.66 13.78 3.20
C ILE A 4 -12.39 12.63 2.54
N GLY A 5 -11.78 11.43 2.48
CA GLY A 5 -12.46 10.21 2.02
C GLY A 5 -13.73 9.91 2.83
N HIS A 6 -13.68 10.12 4.14
CA HIS A 6 -14.86 9.97 5.00
C HIS A 6 -15.96 11.01 4.71
N ILE A 7 -15.59 12.27 4.51
CA ILE A 7 -16.54 13.32 4.10
C ILE A 7 -17.17 12.96 2.75
N VAL A 8 -16.37 12.53 1.78
CA VAL A 8 -16.86 12.08 0.47
C VAL A 8 -17.82 10.91 0.61
N ASP A 9 -17.52 9.92 1.44
CA ASP A 9 -18.43 8.80 1.72
C ASP A 9 -19.78 9.31 2.23
N ILE A 10 -19.77 10.16 3.27
CA ILE A 10 -20.99 10.70 3.88
C ILE A 10 -21.85 11.48 2.88
N TYR A 11 -21.23 12.33 2.05
CA TYR A 11 -21.97 13.29 1.22
C TYR A 11 -22.25 12.81 -0.21
N LEU A 12 -21.46 11.88 -0.76
CA LEU A 12 -21.61 11.41 -2.14
C LEU A 12 -22.01 9.94 -2.27
N ILE A 13 -21.56 9.06 -1.36
CA ILE A 13 -21.83 7.62 -1.45
C ILE A 13 -22.97 7.18 -0.52
N GLY A 14 -23.20 7.89 0.59
CA GLY A 14 -24.20 7.55 1.60
C GLY A 14 -23.63 6.61 2.66
N ASP A 15 -24.35 5.53 3.01
CA ASP A 15 -23.96 4.58 4.08
C ASP A 15 -22.70 3.73 3.76
N GLY A 16 -22.10 3.89 2.58
CA GLY A 16 -20.91 3.14 2.18
C GLY A 16 -19.63 3.80 2.68
N GLU A 17 -18.92 3.17 3.62
CA GLU A 17 -17.59 3.62 4.08
C GLU A 17 -16.45 3.20 3.13
N VAL A 18 -16.73 3.13 1.83
CA VAL A 18 -15.89 2.46 0.84
C VAL A 18 -14.67 3.33 0.49
N ILE A 19 -14.84 4.65 0.30
CA ILE A 19 -13.75 5.54 -0.10
C ILE A 19 -12.77 5.71 1.05
N ARG A 20 -13.24 5.93 2.28
CA ARG A 20 -12.39 6.00 3.46
C ARG A 20 -11.56 4.73 3.61
N THR A 21 -12.20 3.57 3.47
CA THR A 21 -11.54 2.27 3.57
C THR A 21 -10.52 2.07 2.44
N ALA A 22 -10.84 2.46 1.21
CA ALA A 22 -9.91 2.42 0.09
C ALA A 22 -8.69 3.32 0.30
N VAL A 23 -8.88 4.55 0.81
CA VAL A 23 -7.77 5.46 1.13
C VAL A 23 -6.90 4.89 2.25
N ILE A 24 -7.49 4.26 3.27
CA ILE A 24 -6.73 3.57 4.32
C ILE A 24 -5.89 2.44 3.71
N PHE A 25 -6.50 1.56 2.91
CA PHE A 25 -5.78 0.46 2.27
C PHE A 25 -4.69 0.94 1.31
N PHE A 26 -4.90 2.06 0.62
CA PHE A 26 -3.89 2.67 -0.24
C PHE A 26 -2.63 3.03 0.57
N TYR A 27 -2.78 3.76 1.68
CA TYR A 27 -1.64 4.10 2.53
C TYR A 27 -1.02 2.87 3.20
N CYS A 28 -1.86 1.94 3.69
CA CYS A 28 -1.37 0.68 4.25
C CYS A 28 -0.64 -0.18 3.22
N SER A 29 -0.97 -0.11 1.92
CA SER A 29 -0.26 -0.88 0.89
C SER A 29 1.15 -0.34 0.66
N ASN A 30 1.33 0.98 0.63
CA ASN A 30 2.66 1.60 0.50
C ASN A 30 3.56 1.24 1.70
N GLU A 31 3.06 1.42 2.92
CA GLU A 31 3.81 1.04 4.13
C GLU A 31 3.96 -0.48 4.24
N GLY A 32 2.95 -1.23 3.80
CA GLY A 32 2.94 -2.69 3.79
C GLY A 32 4.04 -3.27 2.90
N VAL A 33 4.28 -2.68 1.72
CA VAL A 33 5.41 -3.06 0.85
C VAL A 33 6.74 -2.84 1.58
N SER A 34 6.93 -1.67 2.19
CA SER A 34 8.14 -1.36 2.99
C SER A 34 8.32 -2.33 4.18
N MET A 35 7.23 -2.70 4.85
CA MET A 35 7.25 -3.72 5.92
C MET A 35 7.66 -5.10 5.40
N LEU A 36 7.15 -5.51 4.24
CA LEU A 36 7.48 -6.80 3.63
C LEU A 36 8.95 -6.89 3.20
N GLU A 37 9.49 -5.81 2.65
CA GLU A 37 10.91 -5.71 2.31
C GLU A 37 11.79 -5.86 3.55
N ASN A 38 11.49 -5.09 4.60
CA ASN A 38 12.19 -5.17 5.88
C ASN A 38 12.08 -6.55 6.53
N ALA A 39 10.92 -7.20 6.44
CA ALA A 39 10.74 -8.57 6.92
C ALA A 39 11.66 -9.56 6.18
N GLY A 40 11.84 -9.38 4.87
CA GLY A 40 12.79 -10.13 4.06
C GLY A 40 14.24 -9.92 4.49
N HIS A 41 14.63 -8.67 4.73
CA HIS A 41 15.98 -8.33 5.22
C HIS A 41 16.27 -8.90 6.61
N LEU A 42 15.25 -9.01 7.48
CA LEU A 42 15.35 -9.65 8.79
C LEU A 42 15.42 -11.19 8.73
N GLY A 43 15.35 -11.78 7.54
CA GLY A 43 15.42 -13.22 7.34
C GLY A 43 14.12 -13.96 7.67
N LEU A 44 12.99 -13.26 7.76
CA LEU A 44 11.70 -13.91 7.94
C LEU A 44 11.34 -14.76 6.70
N PRO A 45 10.67 -15.91 6.89
CA PRO A 45 10.28 -16.76 5.78
C PRO A 45 9.14 -16.11 4.98
N ILE A 46 9.50 -15.36 3.95
CA ILE A 46 8.60 -14.87 2.90
C ILE A 46 8.78 -15.68 1.60
N PRO A 47 7.69 -15.98 0.87
CA PRO A 47 7.76 -16.74 -0.38
C PRO A 47 8.71 -16.12 -1.40
N GLN A 48 9.48 -16.94 -2.13
CA GLN A 48 10.46 -16.46 -3.10
C GLN A 48 9.83 -15.59 -4.19
N GLN A 49 8.69 -16.03 -4.74
CA GLN A 49 7.95 -15.24 -5.76
C GLN A 49 7.59 -13.84 -5.26
N LEU A 50 7.33 -13.69 -3.96
CA LEU A 50 6.98 -12.39 -3.37
C LEU A 50 8.23 -11.51 -3.24
N LYS A 51 9.39 -12.08 -2.87
CA LYS A 51 10.67 -11.37 -2.87
C LYS A 51 11.01 -10.83 -4.26
N ASP A 52 10.89 -11.68 -5.28
CA ASP A 52 11.22 -11.33 -6.67
C ASP A 52 10.32 -10.18 -7.17
N ILE A 53 9.04 -10.16 -6.77
CA ILE A 53 8.10 -9.07 -7.11
C ILE A 53 8.47 -7.77 -6.38
N LEU A 54 8.85 -7.84 -5.10
CA LEU A 54 9.24 -6.67 -4.31
C LEU A 54 10.50 -6.02 -4.86
N GLU A 55 11.51 -6.81 -5.23
CA GLU A 55 12.75 -6.32 -5.85
C GLU A 55 12.46 -5.64 -7.21
N GLN A 56 11.64 -6.26 -8.06
CA GLN A 56 11.19 -5.65 -9.33
C GLN A 56 10.33 -4.39 -9.15
N LEU A 57 9.64 -4.25 -8.02
CA LEU A 57 8.87 -3.05 -7.71
C LEU A 57 9.82 -1.92 -7.30
N HIS A 58 10.81 -2.20 -6.46
CA HIS A 58 11.83 -1.25 -6.03
C HIS A 58 12.63 -0.67 -7.20
N ASP A 59 13.13 -1.53 -8.11
CA ASP A 59 13.89 -1.12 -9.30
C ASP A 59 13.10 -0.20 -10.25
N ARG A 60 11.77 -0.32 -10.29
CA ARG A 60 10.91 0.55 -11.10
C ARG A 60 10.75 1.91 -10.48
N SER A 61 10.53 1.97 -9.16
CA SER A 61 10.43 3.23 -8.43
C SER A 61 11.72 4.07 -8.57
N GLU A 62 12.90 3.47 -8.43
CA GLU A 62 14.18 4.21 -8.60
C GLU A 62 14.43 4.73 -10.03
N LYS A 63 13.81 4.12 -11.04
CA LYS A 63 13.92 4.56 -12.44
C LYS A 63 12.95 5.67 -12.80
N GLU A 64 11.79 5.73 -12.16
CA GLU A 64 10.80 6.79 -12.38
C GLU A 64 11.22 8.11 -11.70
N ASP A 65 12.01 8.05 -10.63
CA ASP A 65 12.53 9.21 -9.90
C ASP A 65 13.79 9.85 -10.53
N LYS A 66 14.30 9.33 -11.66
CA LYS A 66 15.46 9.86 -12.42
C LYS A 66 15.08 10.48 -13.76
#